data_AF-A0A8T0G3W6-F1
#
_entry.id   AF-A0A8T0G3W6-F1
#
_cell.length_a   1.000
_cell.length_b   1.000
_cell.length_c   1.000
_cell.angle_alpha   90.00
_cell.angle_beta   90.00
_cell.angle_gamma   90.00
#
_symmetry.space_group_name_H-M   'P 1'
#
loop_
_entity.id
_entity.type
_entity.pdbx_description
1 polymer ?
#
loop_
_entity_poly.entity_id
_entity_poly.type
_entity_poly.pdbx_seq_one_letter_code
_entity_poly.pdbx_strand_id
1 'polypeptide(L)'
;MVPESKAARLVSSFPITSENYSKAVQQLKIRFGREDLLVQIYVRDLSLMKNATAGRNSSYLASLYDMLETKLRASESLGNICGLSGASCRIMSI
;
A
#
# COMPACT_ATOMS: atom_id res chain seq x y z
N MET A 1 12.37 14.18 -3.23
CA MET A 1 11.30 14.86 -2.47
C MET A 1 11.03 16.20 -3.12
N VAL A 2 9.77 16.57 -3.38
CA VAL A 2 9.43 17.89 -3.95
C VAL A 2 9.62 18.95 -2.85
N PRO A 3 10.47 19.97 -3.06
CA PRO A 3 10.66 21.07 -2.10
C PRO A 3 9.34 21.77 -1.79
N GLU A 4 9.17 22.31 -0.58
CA GLU A 4 7.95 23.01 -0.12
C GLU A 4 6.63 22.21 -0.14
N SER A 5 6.69 20.93 -0.50
CA SER A 5 5.51 20.06 -0.44
C SER A 5 5.01 19.90 1.00
N LYS A 6 3.73 19.54 1.15
CA LYS A 6 3.13 19.25 2.46
C LYS A 6 3.90 18.16 3.23
N ALA A 7 4.44 17.17 2.52
CA ALA A 7 5.27 16.12 3.09
C ALA A 7 6.65 16.65 3.53
N ALA A 8 7.30 17.48 2.70
CA ALA A 8 8.56 18.13 3.06
C ALA A 8 8.43 18.99 4.32
N ARG A 9 7.38 19.83 4.39
CA ARG A 9 7.09 20.66 5.57
C ARG A 9 6.82 19.82 6.83
N LEU A 10 6.17 18.66 6.68
CA LEU A 10 5.94 17.74 7.79
C LEU A 10 7.26 17.19 8.30
N VAL A 11 8.13 16.67 7.42
CA VAL A 11 9.45 16.14 7.80
C VAL A 11 10.31 17.23 8.45
N SER A 12 10.35 18.44 7.88
CA SER A 12 11.13 19.55 8.42
C SER A 12 10.64 20.08 9.76
N SER A 13 9.44 19.72 10.20
CA SER A 13 8.92 20.11 11.53
C SER A 13 9.53 19.28 12.67
N PHE A 14 10.14 18.15 12.35
CA PHE A 14 10.80 17.26 13.30
C PHE A 14 12.26 17.70 13.50
N PRO A 15 12.73 17.86 14.75
CA PRO A 15 14.17 17.99 15.04
C PRO A 15 14.98 16.85 14.42
N ILE A 16 16.18 17.18 13.93
CA ILE A 16 17.10 16.23 13.28
C ILE A 16 17.81 15.39 14.35
N THR A 17 17.10 14.40 14.90
CA THR A 17 17.63 13.43 15.87
C THR A 17 17.28 12.01 15.44
N SER A 18 18.12 11.05 15.82
CA SER A 18 17.96 9.63 15.43
C SER A 18 16.59 9.04 15.84
N GLU A 19 16.12 9.39 17.04
CA GLU A 19 14.84 8.92 17.58
C GLU A 19 13.64 9.42 16.75
N ASN A 20 13.76 10.62 16.18
CA ASN A 20 12.63 11.35 15.63
C ASN A 20 12.35 11.01 14.16
N TYR A 21 13.29 10.36 13.47
CA TYR A 21 13.04 9.83 12.13
C TYR A 21 11.91 8.82 12.10
N SER A 22 11.82 7.94 13.11
CA SER A 22 10.76 6.94 13.22
C SER A 22 9.37 7.61 13.31
N LYS A 23 9.26 8.66 14.11
CA LYS A 23 8.04 9.46 14.31
C LYS A 23 7.66 10.21 13.04
N ALA A 24 8.63 10.81 12.34
CA ALA A 24 8.40 11.49 11.06
C ALA A 24 7.86 10.51 9.99
N VAL A 25 8.43 9.31 9.89
CA VAL A 25 7.98 8.26 8.96
C VAL A 25 6.57 7.79 9.31
N GLN A 26 6.27 7.54 10.59
CA GLN A 26 4.92 7.17 11.02
C GLN A 26 3.88 8.24 10.68
N GLN A 27 4.21 9.51 10.90
CA GLN A 27 3.32 10.63 10.59
C GLN A 27 3.10 10.79 9.08
N LEU A 28 4.12 10.52 8.25
CA LEU A 28 3.95 10.44 6.81
C LEU A 28 2.98 9.32 6.40
N LYS A 29 3.11 8.13 6.99
CA LYS A 29 2.22 7.00 6.72
C LYS A 29 0.77 7.29 7.13
N ILE A 30 0.56 7.84 8.33
CA ILE A 30 -0.79 8.21 8.80
C ILE A 30 -1.44 9.24 7.87
N ARG A 31 -0.68 10.26 7.46
CA ARG A 31 -1.23 11.40 6.71
C ARG A 31 -1.36 11.15 5.21
N PHE A 32 -0.49 10.32 4.64
CA PHE A 32 -0.37 10.13 3.19
C PHE A 32 -0.46 8.67 2.72
N GLY A 33 -0.32 7.70 3.61
CA GLY A 33 -0.36 6.27 3.26
C GLY A 33 -1.74 5.82 2.80
N ARG A 34 -2.82 6.34 3.41
CA ARG A 34 -4.24 6.08 3.07
C ARG A 34 -4.49 4.64 2.60
N GLU A 35 -4.07 3.69 3.42
CA GLU A 35 -4.15 2.26 3.12
C GLU A 35 -5.62 1.82 2.93
N ASP A 36 -6.54 2.41 3.69
CA ASP A 36 -7.98 2.26 3.59
C ASP A 36 -8.52 2.64 2.20
N LEU A 37 -8.07 3.77 1.66
CA LEU A 37 -8.43 4.21 0.32
C LEU A 37 -7.85 3.26 -0.74
N LEU A 38 -6.62 2.79 -0.53
CA LEU A 38 -5.97 1.85 -1.44
C LEU A 38 -6.76 0.54 -1.53
N VAL A 39 -7.19 -0.02 -0.38
CA VAL A 39 -8.04 -1.20 -0.30
C VAL A 39 -9.39 -0.95 -0.99
N GLN A 40 -10.01 0.20 -0.76
CA GLN A 40 -11.30 0.53 -1.38
C GLN A 40 -11.21 0.63 -2.90
N ILE A 41 -10.16 1.26 -3.44
CA ILE A 41 -9.90 1.32 -4.88
C ILE A 41 -9.70 -0.10 -5.42
N TYR A 42 -8.93 -0.92 -4.72
CA TYR A 42 -8.66 -2.29 -5.15
C TYR A 42 -9.92 -3.16 -5.21
N VAL A 43 -10.76 -3.10 -4.17
CA VAL A 43 -12.05 -3.82 -4.14
C VAL A 43 -12.98 -3.31 -5.24
N ARG A 44 -13.01 -2.00 -5.49
CA ARG A 44 -13.80 -1.41 -6.58
C ARG A 44 -13.34 -1.91 -7.94
N ASP A 45 -12.04 -1.86 -8.21
CA ASP A 45 -11.47 -2.34 -9.47
C ASP A 45 -11.75 -3.83 -9.66
N LEU A 46 -11.62 -4.64 -8.61
CA LEU A 46 -11.95 -6.06 -8.65
C LEU A 46 -13.44 -6.31 -8.96
N SER A 47 -14.33 -5.53 -8.35
CA SER A 47 -15.78 -5.64 -8.56
C SER A 47 -16.19 -5.21 -9.97
N LEU A 48 -15.60 -4.11 -10.48
CA LEU A 48 -15.77 -3.67 -11.87
C LEU A 48 -15.28 -4.74 -12.86
N MET A 49 -14.14 -5.37 -12.57
CA MET A 49 -13.60 -6.46 -13.38
C MET A 49 -14.52 -7.68 -13.37
N LYS A 50 -15.02 -8.10 -12.20
CA LYS A 50 -15.96 -9.23 -12.06
C LYS A 50 -17.21 -9.01 -12.92
N ASN A 51 -17.75 -7.80 -12.90
CA ASN A 51 -18.90 -7.42 -13.72
C ASN A 51 -18.56 -7.40 -15.22
N ALA A 52 -17.35 -6.95 -15.60
CA ALA A 52 -16.89 -6.94 -16.99
C ALA A 52 -16.57 -8.35 -17.55
N THR A 53 -16.26 -9.31 -16.67
CA THR A 53 -16.04 -10.73 -17.02
C THR A 53 -17.30 -11.57 -17.09
N ALA A 54 -18.45 -11.05 -16.63
CA ALA A 54 -19.72 -11.77 -16.70
C ALA A 54 -20.08 -12.04 -18.18
N GLY A 55 -19.85 -13.29 -18.62
CA GLY A 55 -20.10 -13.75 -19.99
C GLY A 55 -18.89 -13.87 -20.92
N ARG A 56 -17.64 -13.78 -20.43
CA ARG A 56 -16.41 -13.93 -21.25
C ARG A 56 -15.63 -15.23 -20.99
N ASN A 57 -14.93 -15.69 -22.02
CA ASN A 57 -14.23 -16.99 -22.09
C ASN A 57 -13.08 -17.14 -21.09
N SER A 58 -12.86 -18.39 -20.65
CA SER A 58 -11.91 -18.82 -19.61
C SER A 58 -10.46 -18.31 -19.75
N SER A 59 -9.98 -18.02 -20.96
CA SER A 59 -8.62 -17.49 -21.20
C SER A 59 -8.43 -16.04 -20.72
N TYR A 60 -9.48 -15.20 -20.79
CA TYR A 60 -9.44 -13.83 -20.27
C TYR A 60 -9.36 -13.84 -18.74
N LEU A 61 -9.97 -14.84 -18.09
CA LEU A 61 -9.94 -15.00 -16.64
C LEU A 61 -8.51 -15.34 -16.15
N ALA A 62 -7.78 -16.20 -16.87
CA ALA A 62 -6.41 -16.57 -16.51
C ALA A 62 -5.44 -15.37 -16.53
N SER A 63 -5.42 -14.59 -17.63
CA SER A 63 -4.58 -13.37 -17.69
C SER A 63 -4.98 -12.31 -16.67
N LEU A 64 -6.26 -12.28 -16.26
CA LEU A 64 -6.72 -11.40 -15.18
C LEU A 64 -6.20 -11.83 -13.81
N TYR A 65 -6.17 -13.14 -13.53
CA TYR A 65 -5.58 -13.68 -12.31
C TYR A 65 -4.08 -13.35 -12.23
N ASP A 66 -3.34 -13.52 -13.33
CA ASP A 66 -1.90 -13.17 -13.39
C ASP A 66 -1.65 -11.68 -13.12
N MET A 67 -2.52 -10.82 -13.66
CA MET A 67 -2.44 -9.37 -13.42
C MET A 67 -2.76 -9.02 -11.96
N LEU A 68 -3.76 -9.66 -11.35
CA LEU A 68 -4.10 -9.49 -9.94
C LEU A 68 -2.97 -9.95 -9.01
N GLU A 69 -2.38 -11.12 -9.28
CA GLU A 69 -1.25 -11.63 -8.51
C GLU A 69 -0.05 -10.68 -8.58
N THR A 70 0.23 -10.14 -9.76
CA THR A 70 1.30 -9.15 -9.96
C THR A 70 1.05 -7.88 -9.14
N LYS A 71 -0.19 -7.38 -9.10
CA LYS A 71 -0.56 -6.20 -8.32
C LYS A 71 -0.48 -6.46 -6.82
N LEU A 72 -0.94 -7.62 -6.34
CA LEU A 72 -0.81 -8.04 -4.94
C LEU A 72 0.66 -8.15 -4.53
N ARG A 73 1.50 -8.82 -5.33
CA ARG A 73 2.93 -8.97 -5.06
C ARG A 73 3.65 -7.62 -5.01
N ALA A 74 3.28 -6.68 -5.88
CA ALA A 74 3.80 -5.32 -5.85
C ALA A 74 3.37 -4.57 -4.57
N SER A 75 2.14 -4.80 -4.09
CA SER A 75 1.61 -4.22 -2.86
C SER A 75 2.28 -4.81 -1.60
N GLU A 76 2.50 -6.13 -1.56
CA GLU A 76 3.25 -6.79 -0.50
C GLU A 76 4.72 -6.35 -0.50
N SER A 77 5.30 -6.15 -1.69
CA SER A 77 6.64 -5.60 -1.81
C SER A 77 6.70 -4.17 -1.26
N LEU A 78 5.69 -3.32 -1.51
CA LEU A 78 5.58 -2.01 -0.86
C LEU A 78 5.53 -2.12 0.68
N GLY A 79 4.83 -3.11 1.21
CA GLY A 79 4.84 -3.44 2.64
C GLY A 79 6.22 -3.93 3.15
N ASN A 80 6.95 -4.69 2.34
CA ASN A 80 8.26 -5.28 2.68
C ASN A 80 9.45 -4.32 2.47
N ILE A 81 9.38 -3.39 1.52
CA ILE A 81 10.37 -2.31 1.33
C ILE A 81 10.30 -1.34 2.52
N CYS A 82 9.14 -1.24 3.17
CA CYS A 82 8.98 -0.66 4.49
C CYS A 82 9.42 -1.66 5.56
N GLY A 83 10.71 -2.03 5.60
CA GLY A 83 11.24 -3.02 6.55
C GLY A 83 10.72 -2.85 7.98
N LEU A 84 9.71 -3.63 8.34
CA LEU A 84 9.42 -4.03 9.72
C LEU A 84 10.43 -5.12 10.10
N SER A 85 11.73 -4.81 10.03
CA SER A 85 12.74 -5.63 10.71
C SER A 85 12.75 -5.20 12.17
N GLY A 86 11.85 -5.78 12.97
CA GLY A 86 11.85 -5.60 14.41
C GLY A 86 10.45 -5.54 15.00
N ALA A 87 10.05 -6.66 15.59
CA ALA A 87 8.89 -6.84 16.47
C ALA A 87 7.51 -7.03 15.82
N SER A 88 7.09 -8.31 15.86
CA SER A 88 5.72 -8.77 16.07
C SER A 88 4.74 -8.70 14.90
N CYS A 89 5.02 -9.50 13.87
CA CYS A 89 3.95 -10.03 13.02
C CYS A 89 3.33 -11.25 13.74
N ARG A 90 2.37 -11.02 14.63
CA ARG A 90 1.34 -12.02 14.98
C ARG A 90 0.04 -11.54 14.36
N ILE A 91 -0.13 -11.80 13.07
CA ILE A 91 -1.46 -11.85 12.49
C ILE A 91 -2.00 -13.25 12.75
N MET A 92 -3.11 -13.27 13.48
CA MET A 92 -4.02 -14.37 13.80
C MET A 92 -3.80 -15.66 12.99
N SER A 93 -3.36 -16.70 13.69
CA SER A 93 -3.75 -18.07 13.34
C SER A 93 -4.90 -18.46 14.25
N ILE A 94 -6.02 -18.80 13.60
CA ILE A 94 -7.25 -19.43 14.11
C ILE A 94 -8.18 -18.49 14.89
#